data_AF-A0A453NGW6-F1
#
_entry.id   AF-A0A453NGW6-F1
#
_cell.length_a   1.000
_cell.length_b   1.000
_cell.length_c   1.000
_cell.angle_alpha   90.00
_cell.angle_beta   90.00
_cell.angle_gamma   90.00
#
_symmetry.space_group_name_H-M   'P 1'
#
loop_
_entity.id
_entity.type
_entity.pdbx_description
1 polymer ?
#
loop_
_entity_poly.entity_id
_entity_poly.type
_entity_poly.pdbx_seq_one_letter_code
_entity_poly.pdbx_strand_id
1 'polypeptide(L)'
;MDDAGSGGVIVDSGTAVTRLQSGAYGALREAFVQGTQSLPRASGISLFDTCYDLAGRQSVQVPAVALRFEGGGELKLPAKNYLIPVDGAGTYCLAFAGTSGAVSIIGNVQQQGVRVSFDTAKNTVGFTADKC
;
A
#
# COMPACT_ATOMS: atom_id res chain seq x y z
N MET A 1 17.95 -8.36 -5.54
CA MET A 1 18.07 -9.43 -4.54
C MET A 1 19.47 -9.95 -4.65
N ASP A 2 20.19 -10.10 -3.54
CA ASP A 2 21.43 -10.89 -3.56
C ASP A 2 21.10 -12.38 -3.40
N ASP A 3 22.12 -13.23 -3.55
CA ASP A 3 21.99 -14.69 -3.49
C ASP A 3 21.55 -15.20 -2.10
N ALA A 4 21.55 -14.35 -1.07
CA ALA A 4 21.06 -14.64 0.27
C ALA A 4 19.58 -14.24 0.47
N GLY A 5 18.91 -13.72 -0.57
CA GLY A 5 17.55 -13.20 -0.48
C GLY A 5 17.47 -11.83 0.20
N SER A 6 18.59 -11.12 0.34
CA SER A 6 18.63 -9.76 0.86
C SER A 6 18.17 -8.77 -0.20
N GLY A 7 17.28 -7.87 0.21
CA GLY A 7 16.52 -7.00 -0.70
C GLY A 7 15.33 -7.71 -1.34
N GLY A 8 14.46 -6.94 -2.02
CA GLY A 8 13.24 -7.46 -2.64
C GLY A 8 11.98 -7.26 -1.81
N VAL A 9 10.93 -8.02 -2.16
CA VAL A 9 9.57 -7.83 -1.64
C VAL A 9 8.96 -9.16 -1.23
N ILE A 10 8.45 -9.24 0.00
CA ILE A 10 7.67 -10.38 0.51
C ILE A 10 6.18 -10.11 0.27
N VAL A 11 5.41 -11.13 -0.11
CA VAL A 11 3.94 -11.08 -0.08
C VAL A 11 3.49 -11.78 1.19
N ASP A 12 2.91 -11.04 2.13
CA ASP A 12 2.60 -11.56 3.47
C ASP A 12 1.21 -11.09 3.93
N SER A 13 0.30 -12.06 4.09
CA SER A 13 -1.05 -11.82 4.62
C SER A 13 -1.09 -11.63 6.14
N GLY A 14 -0.01 -11.97 6.87
CA GLY A 14 0.13 -11.74 8.30
C GLY A 14 0.48 -10.29 8.66
N THR A 15 1.08 -9.54 7.73
CA THR A 15 1.35 -8.12 7.89
C THR A 15 0.15 -7.29 7.43
N ALA A 16 -0.40 -6.44 8.30
CA ALA A 16 -1.62 -5.70 8.02
C ALA A 16 -1.54 -4.80 6.77
N VAL A 17 -0.50 -3.97 6.67
CA VAL A 17 -0.33 -2.98 5.58
C VAL A 17 1.04 -3.08 4.96
N THR A 18 1.17 -2.66 3.70
CA THR A 18 2.43 -2.70 2.97
C THR A 18 3.51 -1.88 3.67
N ARG A 19 4.66 -2.52 3.89
CA ARG A 19 5.86 -1.93 4.47
C ARG A 19 6.89 -1.73 3.37
N LEU A 20 7.29 -0.50 3.11
CA LEU A 20 8.31 -0.19 2.10
C LEU A 20 9.60 0.24 2.78
N GLN A 21 10.75 -0.10 2.18
CA GLN A 21 12.02 0.48 2.62
C GLN A 21 11.92 2.02 2.62
N SER A 22 12.56 2.67 3.59
CA SER A 22 12.35 4.08 3.91
C SER A 22 12.41 5.04 2.71
N GLY A 23 13.33 4.82 1.76
CA GLY A 23 13.42 5.63 0.55
C GLY A 23 12.18 5.51 -0.35
N ALA A 24 11.72 4.28 -0.61
CA ALA A 24 10.53 4.04 -1.41
C ALA A 24 9.24 4.53 -0.71
N TYR A 25 9.16 4.32 0.60
CA TYR A 25 8.05 4.84 1.39
C TYR A 25 7.99 6.37 1.36
N GLY A 26 9.13 7.04 1.57
CA GLY A 26 9.22 8.50 1.55
C GLY A 26 8.75 9.09 0.23
N ALA A 27 9.24 8.55 -0.89
CA ALA A 27 8.83 8.98 -2.23
C ALA A 27 7.33 8.78 -2.49
N LEU A 28 6.77 7.62 -2.13
CA LEU A 28 5.34 7.36 -2.25
C LEU A 28 4.51 8.33 -1.41
N ARG A 29 4.88 8.51 -0.14
CA ARG A 29 4.19 9.40 0.79
C ARG A 29 4.18 10.84 0.30
N GLU A 30 5.34 11.34 -0.13
CA GLU A 30 5.49 12.72 -0.64
C GLU A 30 4.64 12.96 -1.87
N ALA A 31 4.70 12.06 -2.86
CA ALA A 31 3.87 12.15 -4.06
C ALA A 31 2.37 12.09 -3.73
N PHE A 32 1.99 11.22 -2.79
CA PHE A 32 0.60 11.10 -2.35
C PHE A 32 0.10 12.39 -1.68
N VAL A 33 0.90 12.97 -0.77
CA VAL A 33 0.59 14.25 -0.10
C VAL A 33 0.48 15.39 -1.11
N GLN A 34 1.39 15.48 -2.08
CA GLN A 34 1.32 16.47 -3.15
C GLN A 34 0.03 16.34 -3.98
N GLY A 35 -0.41 15.12 -4.27
CA GLY A 35 -1.65 14.87 -5.00
C GLY A 35 -2.93 14.98 -4.17
N THR A 36 -2.84 15.27 -2.87
CA THR A 36 -3.99 15.36 -1.94
C THR A 36 -4.03 16.67 -1.15
N GLN A 37 -3.39 17.73 -1.66
CA GLN A 37 -3.36 19.06 -1.02
C GLN A 37 -4.73 19.67 -0.72
N SER A 38 -5.79 19.26 -1.45
CA SER A 38 -7.16 19.69 -1.21
C SER A 38 -7.86 18.98 -0.04
N LEU A 39 -7.25 17.92 0.51
CA LEU A 39 -7.79 17.17 1.63
C LEU A 39 -7.22 17.71 2.96
N PRO A 40 -8.06 17.90 4.00
CA PRO A 40 -7.65 18.42 5.28
C PRO A 40 -6.87 17.34 6.01
N ARG A 41 -5.68 17.71 6.49
CA ARG A 41 -4.77 16.80 7.19
C ARG A 41 -5.28 16.53 8.60
N ALA A 42 -5.16 15.29 9.02
CA ALA A 42 -5.32 14.88 10.41
C ALA A 42 -3.97 14.48 10.99
N SER A 43 -3.87 14.44 12.31
CA SER A 43 -2.71 13.90 13.01
C SER A 43 -2.50 12.42 12.64
N GLY A 44 -1.24 12.01 12.54
CA GLY A 44 -0.89 10.60 12.37
C GLY A 44 -1.29 9.78 13.60
N ILE A 45 -1.52 8.48 13.39
CA ILE A 45 -1.89 7.53 14.44
C ILE A 45 -1.10 6.24 14.29
N SER A 46 -0.44 5.81 15.38
CA SER A 46 0.38 4.60 15.41
C SER A 46 1.40 4.57 14.27
N LEU A 47 1.34 3.57 13.39
CA LEU A 47 2.23 3.41 12.23
C LEU A 47 1.89 4.29 11.02
N PHE A 48 0.75 4.99 11.04
CA PHE A 48 0.29 5.84 9.94
C PHE A 48 0.68 7.30 10.17
N ASP A 49 1.56 7.83 9.33
CA ASP A 49 2.01 9.23 9.42
C ASP A 49 1.21 10.20 8.51
N THR A 50 0.35 9.65 7.66
CA THR A 50 -0.35 10.38 6.60
C THR A 50 -1.84 10.12 6.68
N CYS A 51 -2.54 11.01 7.37
CA CYS A 51 -3.97 10.91 7.63
C CYS A 51 -4.74 12.17 7.22
N TYR A 52 -6.02 12.01 6.97
CA TYR A 52 -6.95 13.04 6.54
C TYR A 52 -8.25 12.96 7.32
N ASP A 53 -8.83 14.11 7.62
CA ASP A 53 -10.18 14.21 8.16
C ASP A 53 -11.19 14.25 7.01
N LEU A 54 -11.92 13.16 6.82
CA LEU A 54 -12.92 13.04 5.76
C LEU A 54 -14.35 13.03 6.32
N ALA A 55 -14.55 13.47 7.57
CA ALA A 55 -15.86 13.54 8.18
C ALA A 55 -16.85 14.34 7.32
N GLY A 56 -18.07 13.80 7.15
CA GLY A 56 -19.13 14.44 6.38
C GLY A 56 -18.94 14.43 4.86
N ARG A 57 -17.87 13.82 4.32
CA ARG A 57 -17.64 13.73 2.88
C ARG A 57 -18.21 12.44 2.30
N GLN A 58 -19.00 12.56 1.22
CA GLN A 58 -19.55 11.40 0.50
C GLN A 58 -18.51 10.72 -0.40
N SER A 59 -17.60 11.51 -0.99
CA SER A 59 -16.50 11.01 -1.80
C SER A 59 -15.33 11.99 -1.81
N VAL A 60 -14.14 11.48 -2.10
CA VAL A 60 -12.92 12.27 -2.28
C VAL A 60 -12.15 11.78 -3.50
N GLN A 61 -11.41 12.70 -4.12
CA GLN A 61 -10.46 12.35 -5.17
C GLN A 61 -9.07 12.19 -4.55
N VAL A 62 -8.39 11.11 -4.94
CA VAL A 62 -7.03 10.80 -4.49
C VAL A 62 -6.20 10.26 -5.66
N PRO A 63 -4.87 10.39 -5.62
CA PRO A 63 -3.99 9.85 -6.65
C PRO A 63 -4.15 8.35 -6.82
N ALA A 64 -4.12 7.86 -8.06
CA ALA A 64 -4.05 6.44 -8.32
C ALA A 64 -2.71 5.87 -7.83
N VAL A 65 -2.76 4.72 -7.15
CA VAL A 65 -1.57 4.02 -6.65
C VAL A 65 -1.50 2.64 -7.29
N ALA A 66 -0.32 2.26 -7.77
CA ALA A 66 -0.07 0.96 -8.35
C ALA A 66 1.31 0.43 -7.94
N LEU A 67 1.41 -0.89 -7.74
CA LEU A 67 2.68 -1.59 -7.60
C LEU A 67 3.12 -2.07 -8.98
N ARG A 68 4.29 -1.62 -9.43
CA ARG A 68 4.89 -2.05 -10.70
C ARG A 68 5.96 -3.09 -10.43
N PHE A 69 5.90 -4.19 -11.15
CA PHE A 69 6.82 -5.31 -11.01
C PHE A 69 7.78 -5.37 -12.21
N GLU A 70 8.95 -5.96 -11.97
CA GLU A 70 9.86 -6.33 -13.03
C GLU A 70 9.15 -7.26 -14.04
N GLY A 71 9.44 -7.11 -15.33
CA GLY A 71 8.70 -7.79 -16.41
C GLY A 71 7.42 -7.07 -16.86
N GLY A 72 7.09 -5.91 -16.29
CA GLY A 72 6.04 -5.01 -16.78
C GLY A 72 4.64 -5.26 -16.19
N GLY A 73 4.52 -6.20 -15.26
CA GLY A 73 3.28 -6.41 -14.51
C GLY A 73 2.92 -5.20 -13.62
N GLU A 74 1.64 -4.90 -13.51
CA GLU A 74 1.14 -3.81 -12.66
C GLU A 74 -0.05 -4.28 -11.84
N LEU A 75 0.00 -4.06 -10.52
CA LEU A 75 -1.14 -4.20 -9.63
C LEU A 75 -1.68 -2.82 -9.26
N LYS A 76 -2.77 -2.42 -9.92
CA LYS A 76 -3.51 -1.20 -9.58
C LYS A 76 -4.31 -1.43 -8.30
N LEU A 77 -4.11 -0.56 -7.31
CA LEU A 77 -4.78 -0.67 -6.03
C LEU A 77 -6.08 0.15 -6.04
N PRO A 78 -7.23 -0.43 -5.67
CA PRO A 78 -8.42 0.34 -5.35
C PRO A 78 -8.13 1.35 -4.22
N ALA A 79 -8.80 2.49 -4.19
CA ALA A 79 -8.59 3.51 -3.15
C ALA A 79 -8.75 2.97 -1.73
N LYS A 80 -9.71 2.07 -1.51
CA LYS A 80 -9.93 1.39 -0.23
C LYS A 80 -8.74 0.49 0.21
N ASN A 81 -7.84 0.13 -0.70
CA ASN A 81 -6.64 -0.67 -0.41
C ASN A 81 -5.41 0.21 -0.09
N TYR A 82 -5.54 1.54 -0.09
CA TYR A 82 -4.44 2.42 0.34
C TYR A 82 -4.88 3.63 1.15
N LEU A 83 -6.17 3.94 1.25
CA LEU A 83 -6.71 4.97 2.13
C LEU A 83 -7.80 4.32 2.98
N ILE A 84 -7.45 3.95 4.21
CA ILE A 84 -8.30 3.13 5.09
C ILE A 84 -8.86 3.96 6.25
N PRO A 85 -10.09 3.68 6.72
CA PRO A 85 -10.58 4.26 7.95
C PRO A 85 -9.78 3.72 9.14
N VAL A 86 -9.40 4.58 10.07
CA VAL A 86 -8.67 4.19 11.30
C VAL A 86 -9.49 4.41 12.57
N ASP A 87 -10.64 5.06 12.44
CA ASP A 87 -11.62 5.27 13.50
C ASP A 87 -13.05 5.35 12.91
N GLY A 88 -14.04 5.52 13.80
CA GLY A 88 -15.43 5.78 13.41
C GLY A 88 -15.78 7.26 13.25
N ALA A 89 -14.81 8.17 13.41
CA ALA A 89 -15.01 9.62 13.37
C ALA A 89 -14.79 10.21 11.96
N GLY A 90 -14.26 9.43 11.03
CA GLY A 90 -14.01 9.86 9.65
C GLY A 90 -12.53 10.14 9.36
N THR A 91 -11.61 9.68 10.20
CA THR A 91 -10.18 9.75 9.92
C THR A 91 -9.78 8.61 8.98
N TYR A 92 -9.12 8.96 7.87
CA TYR A 92 -8.59 8.00 6.91
C TYR A 92 -7.09 8.18 6.75
N CYS A 93 -6.34 7.07 6.73
CA CYS A 93 -4.89 7.11 6.63
C CYS A 93 -4.35 6.32 5.44
N LEU A 94 -3.24 6.80 4.90
CA LEU A 94 -2.46 6.11 3.87
C LEU A 94 -1.94 4.79 4.45
N ALA A 95 -2.43 3.67 3.93
CA ALA A 95 -2.13 2.32 4.40
C ALA A 95 -0.78 1.80 3.88
N PHE A 96 0.25 2.62 4.00
CA PHE A 96 1.65 2.30 3.74
C PHE A 96 2.48 2.80 4.91
N ALA A 97 3.59 2.12 5.20
CA ALA A 97 4.53 2.59 6.20
C ALA A 97 5.97 2.23 5.84
N GLY A 98 6.92 2.97 6.40
CA GLY A 98 8.34 2.63 6.31
C GLY A 98 8.66 1.36 7.11
N THR A 99 9.76 0.69 6.73
CA THR A 99 10.42 -0.35 7.52
C THR A 99 11.92 -0.08 7.62
N SER A 100 12.51 -0.40 8.77
CA SER A 100 13.96 -0.46 8.98
C SER A 100 14.56 -1.81 8.57
N GLY A 101 13.71 -2.78 8.20
CA GLY A 101 14.15 -4.10 7.73
C GLY A 101 14.77 -4.05 6.32
N ALA A 102 15.48 -5.13 5.97
CA ALA A 102 16.18 -5.26 4.68
C ALA A 102 15.24 -5.47 3.48
N VAL A 103 13.97 -5.80 3.71
CA VAL A 103 12.99 -6.18 2.68
C VAL A 103 11.72 -5.35 2.79
N SER A 104 11.08 -5.09 1.65
CA SER A 104 9.71 -4.56 1.63
C SER A 104 8.70 -5.71 1.74
N ILE A 105 7.47 -5.40 2.16
CA ILE A 105 6.39 -6.37 2.37
C ILE A 105 5.12 -5.82 1.75
N ILE A 106 4.48 -6.56 0.84
CA ILE A 106 3.10 -6.32 0.39
C ILE A 106 2.16 -6.93 1.42
N GLY A 107 1.49 -6.07 2.19
CA GLY A 107 0.61 -6.48 3.29
C GLY A 107 -0.81 -6.82 2.87
N ASN A 108 -1.57 -7.38 3.81
CA ASN A 108 -2.93 -7.88 3.63
C ASN A 108 -3.89 -6.85 3.00
N VAL A 109 -3.91 -5.60 3.47
CA VAL A 109 -4.81 -4.56 2.94
C VAL A 109 -4.63 -4.35 1.43
N GLN A 110 -3.40 -4.40 0.92
CA GLN A 110 -3.13 -4.26 -0.51
C GLN A 110 -3.50 -5.51 -1.32
N GLN A 111 -3.57 -6.68 -0.67
CA GLN A 111 -3.98 -7.95 -1.28
C GLN A 111 -5.51 -8.15 -1.32
N GLN A 112 -6.29 -7.38 -0.57
CA GLN A 112 -7.75 -7.54 -0.54
C GLN A 112 -8.40 -7.34 -1.93
N GLY A 113 -9.25 -8.29 -2.36
CA GLY A 113 -9.85 -8.26 -3.70
C GLY A 113 -8.88 -8.59 -4.83
N VAL A 114 -7.71 -9.16 -4.51
CA VAL A 114 -6.70 -9.61 -5.46
C VAL A 114 -6.47 -11.10 -5.23
N ARG A 115 -6.57 -11.89 -6.30
CA ARG A 115 -6.09 -13.28 -6.29
C ARG A 115 -4.60 -13.28 -6.47
N VAL A 116 -3.90 -13.82 -5.48
CA VAL A 116 -2.45 -14.07 -5.53
C VAL A 116 -2.24 -15.53 -5.90
N SER A 117 -1.56 -15.80 -7.02
CA SER A 117 -1.20 -17.15 -7.45
C SER A 117 0.31 -17.37 -7.37
N PHE A 118 0.70 -18.57 -6.97
CA PHE A 118 2.10 -18.99 -6.88
C PHE A 118 2.33 -20.15 -7.86
N ASP A 119 2.99 -19.88 -8.97
CA ASP A 119 3.42 -20.91 -9.93
C ASP A 119 4.88 -21.27 -9.62
N THR A 120 5.07 -22.33 -8.84
CA THR A 120 6.39 -22.82 -8.41
C THR A 120 7.14 -23.55 -9.53
N ALA A 121 6.46 -23.99 -10.60
CA ALA A 121 7.13 -24.56 -11.76
C ALA A 121 7.80 -23.47 -12.61
N LYS A 122 7.20 -22.28 -12.66
CA LYS A 122 7.74 -21.12 -13.40
C LYS A 122 8.46 -20.09 -12.52
N ASN A 123 8.48 -20.31 -11.20
CA ASN A 123 9.02 -19.36 -10.22
C ASN A 123 8.39 -17.96 -10.33
N THR A 124 7.06 -17.89 -10.52
CA THR A 124 6.35 -16.63 -10.72
C THR A 124 5.22 -16.46 -9.72
N VAL A 125 5.03 -15.20 -9.29
CA VAL A 125 3.85 -14.78 -8.52
C VAL A 125 2.94 -13.97 -9.43
N GLY A 126 1.65 -14.34 -9.48
CA GLY A 126 0.63 -13.64 -10.26
C GLY A 126 -0.32 -12.86 -9.37
N PHE A 127 -0.68 -11.64 -9.80
CA PHE A 127 -1.71 -10.83 -9.17
C PHE A 127 -2.82 -10.59 -10.18
N THR A 128 -4.03 -11.03 -9.86
CA THR A 128 -5.21 -10.81 -10.72
C THR A 128 -6.31 -10.18 -9.89
N ALA A 129 -6.95 -9.11 -10.40
CA ALA A 129 -8.12 -8.54 -9.75
C ALA A 129 -9.20 -9.61 -9.66
N ASP A 130 -9.67 -9.88 -8.44
CA ASP A 130 -10.67 -10.91 -8.19
C ASP A 130 -11.96 -10.25 -7.71
N LYS A 131 -13.08 -10.71 -8.24
CA LYS A 131 -14.42 -10.30 -7.80
C LYS A 131 -14.94 -11.34 -6.82
N CYS A 132 -14.23 -11.53 -5.72
CA CYS A 132 -14.75 -12.30 -4.59
C CYS A 132 -15.73 -11.44 -3.79
#